data_AF-A0A9X1S3B8-F1
#
_entry.id   AF-A0A9X1S3B8-F1
#
_cell.length_a   1.000
_cell.length_b   1.000
_cell.length_c   1.000
_cell.angle_alpha   90.00
_cell.angle_beta   90.00
_cell.angle_gamma   90.00
#
_symmetry.space_group_name_H-M   'P 1'
#
loop_
_entity.id
_entity.type
_entity.pdbx_description
1 polymer ?
#
loop_
_entity_poly.entity_id
_entity_poly.type
_entity_poly.pdbx_seq_one_letter_code
_entity_poly.pdbx_strand_id
1 'polypeptide(L)'
;MTTRRAPHDSPPPPGRAGRDAPESDTAGNEGPLARRTATSVAWMTLQTWLSRLGGFVTVAILARLLTPADFGLVAIASTVLPLVYLLADMGLTTYLVQADRLDARTTATAFWFSAAAGLVLSAALVLLAPAIAALFGTAAAAPVIAWTAPAVLIVSLSATPVALLRRGMRFRALSMQTAVAAIIGQILALVLAFGGAGVWALVAQLLAMQLVCLVLAWASAHWRPSFAISAADIRRMFGFGSKVVTVDLLAIGRLWIENAVITRMLGVAALGAYGVAQRLVQTARDLTGSAITPVTTVAFAKVRDEPERLLGGYRRAVGLAYGVVAPGLAVLFVGAPLVVPLLLGPQWQASIEPVRALALAGLFALGASLDHGLLYGMGRPGAWLGYAAVVEVATLAATLLLVPRGIAAIAWGFAAVAAAALCGRWFLTGRVLRTGWWRIATLWLPQILAFALMSGVGFAVLLSTVQLPPLVALALVALAVTGAHAAGLRLLMPPTSRELWGFVVDRARRGRRSSPTASGTRGGEG
;
A
#
# COMPACT_ATOMS: atom_id res chain seq x y z
N MET A 1 87.60 -25.93 11.39
CA MET A 1 86.74 -26.82 10.58
C MET A 1 85.29 -26.53 10.98
N THR A 2 84.43 -25.90 10.15
CA THR A 2 83.68 -26.52 9.01
C THR A 2 82.85 -27.72 9.47
N THR A 3 81.54 -27.89 9.26
CA THR A 3 80.47 -27.13 8.55
C THR A 3 79.11 -27.64 9.09
N ARG A 4 77.89 -27.17 8.76
CA ARG A 4 77.31 -26.32 7.69
C ARG A 4 76.01 -25.66 8.22
N ARG A 5 75.35 -24.76 7.46
CA ARG A 5 73.90 -24.45 7.62
C ARG A 5 73.07 -25.41 6.76
N ALA A 6 71.86 -25.78 7.20
CA ALA A 6 70.81 -26.37 6.37
C ALA A 6 69.85 -25.27 5.84
N PRO A 7 69.19 -25.44 4.67
CA PRO A 7 68.58 -24.33 3.94
C PRO A 7 67.04 -24.28 4.00
N HIS A 8 66.50 -23.17 3.48
CA HIS A 8 65.08 -22.92 3.22
C HIS A 8 64.36 -24.09 2.51
N ASP A 9 63.19 -24.47 3.02
CA ASP A 9 62.16 -25.13 2.22
C ASP A 9 61.61 -24.17 1.15
N SER A 10 61.52 -24.67 -0.08
CA SER A 10 60.92 -23.99 -1.24
C SER A 10 59.68 -24.78 -1.68
N PRO A 11 58.61 -24.14 -2.18
CA PRO A 11 57.39 -24.83 -2.56
C PRO A 11 57.58 -25.71 -3.81
N PRO A 12 56.83 -26.83 -3.95
CA PRO A 12 56.97 -27.76 -5.08
C PRO A 12 56.38 -27.20 -6.40
N PRO A 13 56.83 -27.72 -7.57
CA PRO A 13 56.48 -27.20 -8.89
C PRO A 13 55.09 -27.66 -9.39
N PRO A 14 54.50 -26.97 -10.38
CA PRO A 14 53.17 -27.28 -10.89
C PRO A 14 53.18 -28.44 -11.89
N GLY A 15 52.74 -29.62 -11.43
CA GLY A 15 52.48 -30.80 -12.29
C GLY A 15 51.05 -30.83 -12.84
N ARG A 16 50.90 -31.00 -14.16
CA ARG A 16 49.60 -31.20 -14.84
C ARG A 16 49.20 -32.68 -14.84
N ALA A 17 47.98 -33.00 -14.37
CA ALA A 17 47.01 -33.93 -14.99
C ALA A 17 45.87 -34.23 -14.00
N GLY A 18 44.63 -34.34 -14.49
CA GLY A 18 43.46 -34.65 -13.65
C GLY A 18 42.26 -33.75 -13.96
N ARG A 19 41.67 -33.92 -15.15
CA ARG A 19 40.28 -33.50 -15.37
C ARG A 19 39.42 -34.46 -14.56
N ASP A 20 38.73 -33.96 -13.54
CA ASP A 20 37.47 -34.50 -12.98
C ASP A 20 37.03 -33.58 -11.82
N ALA A 21 36.71 -32.33 -12.16
CA ALA A 21 35.89 -31.47 -11.31
C ALA A 21 34.45 -31.56 -11.86
N PRO A 22 33.42 -31.80 -11.03
CA PRO A 22 32.06 -31.79 -11.51
C PRO A 22 31.72 -30.37 -11.97
N GLU A 23 31.48 -30.20 -13.27
CA GLU A 23 30.89 -28.97 -13.79
C GLU A 23 29.56 -28.75 -13.07
N SER A 24 29.48 -27.68 -12.29
CA SER A 24 28.25 -27.33 -11.59
C SER A 24 27.21 -26.93 -12.63
N ASP A 25 26.24 -27.81 -12.87
CA ASP A 25 25.11 -27.58 -13.77
C ASP A 25 24.17 -26.48 -13.22
N THR A 26 24.63 -25.24 -13.34
CA THR A 26 23.89 -24.03 -12.96
C THR A 26 23.18 -23.38 -14.15
N ALA A 27 23.12 -24.04 -15.31
CA ALA A 27 22.46 -23.54 -16.51
C ALA A 27 21.03 -24.10 -16.70
N GLY A 28 20.71 -25.28 -16.15
CA GLY A 28 19.42 -25.94 -16.39
C GLY A 28 18.21 -25.44 -15.59
N ASN A 29 18.40 -24.77 -14.44
CA ASN A 29 17.35 -24.67 -13.41
C ASN A 29 16.74 -23.26 -13.18
N GLU A 30 17.09 -22.26 -14.01
CA GLU A 30 16.47 -20.93 -13.91
C GLU A 30 15.00 -20.94 -14.34
N GLY A 31 14.65 -21.75 -15.35
CA GLY A 31 13.30 -21.83 -15.91
C GLY A 31 12.20 -22.22 -14.90
N PRO A 32 12.36 -23.32 -14.12
CA PRO A 32 11.38 -23.72 -13.11
C PRO A 32 11.20 -22.70 -11.99
N LEU A 33 12.29 -22.09 -11.48
CA LEU A 33 12.22 -21.08 -10.42
C LEU A 33 11.58 -19.77 -10.91
N ALA A 34 11.98 -19.27 -12.08
CA ALA A 34 11.39 -18.08 -12.68
C ALA A 34 9.89 -18.28 -12.96
N ARG A 35 9.50 -19.45 -13.48
CA ARG A 35 8.08 -19.80 -13.73
C ARG A 35 7.27 -19.89 -12.43
N ARG A 36 7.77 -20.58 -11.39
CA ARG A 36 7.12 -20.64 -10.07
C ARG A 36 6.97 -19.25 -9.43
N THR A 37 7.98 -18.41 -9.55
CA THR A 37 7.95 -17.02 -9.06
C THR A 37 6.92 -16.19 -9.82
N ALA A 38 6.91 -16.25 -11.16
CA ALA A 38 5.95 -15.54 -11.99
C ALA A 38 4.49 -15.96 -11.74
N THR A 39 4.21 -17.27 -11.58
CA THR A 39 2.87 -17.76 -11.19
C THR A 39 2.47 -17.27 -9.80
N SER A 40 3.39 -17.21 -8.84
CA SER A 40 3.12 -16.70 -7.49
C SER A 40 2.79 -15.21 -7.49
N VAL A 41 3.57 -14.40 -8.23
CA VAL A 41 3.33 -12.96 -8.40
C VAL A 41 2.00 -12.70 -9.13
N ALA A 42 1.69 -13.46 -10.18
CA ALA A 42 0.42 -13.35 -10.89
C ALA A 42 -0.78 -13.68 -9.98
N TRP A 43 -0.66 -14.72 -9.14
CA TRP A 43 -1.68 -15.08 -8.16
C TRP A 43 -1.89 -13.99 -7.10
N MET A 44 -0.79 -13.48 -6.51
CA MET A 44 -0.85 -12.39 -5.53
C MET A 44 -1.46 -11.12 -6.12
N THR A 45 -1.14 -10.81 -7.38
CA THR A 45 -1.73 -9.68 -8.12
C THR A 45 -3.23 -9.88 -8.28
N LEU A 46 -3.66 -11.03 -8.81
CA LEU A 46 -5.08 -11.34 -9.01
C LEU A 46 -5.88 -11.32 -7.69
N GLN A 47 -5.34 -11.89 -6.62
CA GLN A 47 -5.93 -11.86 -5.28
C GLN A 47 -6.07 -10.43 -4.75
N THR A 48 -5.05 -9.59 -4.94
CA THR A 48 -5.09 -8.18 -4.56
C THR A 48 -6.17 -7.44 -5.34
N TRP A 49 -6.21 -7.60 -6.66
CA TRP A 49 -7.22 -6.99 -7.53
C TRP A 49 -8.63 -7.39 -7.13
N LEU A 50 -8.92 -8.69 -6.97
CA LEU A 50 -10.23 -9.18 -6.56
C LEU A 50 -10.66 -8.60 -5.21
N SER A 51 -9.75 -8.52 -4.23
CA SER A 51 -10.03 -7.95 -2.91
C SER A 51 -10.30 -6.44 -2.97
N ARG A 52 -9.57 -5.70 -3.82
CA ARG A 52 -9.74 -4.25 -4.02
C ARG A 52 -11.02 -3.93 -4.79
N LEU A 53 -11.33 -4.66 -5.85
CA LEU A 53 -12.58 -4.54 -6.62
C LEU A 53 -13.80 -4.92 -5.76
N GLY A 54 -13.74 -6.02 -5.02
CA GLY A 54 -14.79 -6.40 -4.06
C GLY A 54 -15.05 -5.30 -3.03
N GLY A 55 -14.00 -4.84 -2.34
CA GLY A 55 -14.11 -3.76 -1.36
C GLY A 55 -14.58 -2.43 -1.95
N PHE A 56 -14.23 -2.14 -3.21
CA PHE A 56 -14.73 -0.97 -3.93
C PHE A 56 -16.24 -1.04 -4.19
N VAL A 57 -16.72 -2.19 -4.70
CA VAL A 57 -18.15 -2.45 -4.90
C VAL A 57 -18.91 -2.38 -3.57
N THR A 58 -18.36 -2.96 -2.49
CA THR A 58 -18.95 -2.85 -1.16
C THR A 58 -19.05 -1.39 -0.71
N VAL A 59 -17.99 -0.59 -0.84
CA VAL A 59 -18.01 0.84 -0.49
C VAL A 59 -19.02 1.61 -1.33
N ALA A 60 -19.15 1.32 -2.63
CA ALA A 60 -20.14 1.99 -3.48
C ALA A 60 -21.60 1.65 -3.10
N ILE A 61 -21.88 0.39 -2.77
CA ILE A 61 -23.22 -0.02 -2.28
C ILE A 61 -23.50 0.59 -0.90
N LEU A 62 -22.56 0.49 0.04
CA LEU A 62 -22.70 1.08 1.38
C LEU A 62 -22.84 2.60 1.31
N ALA A 63 -22.13 3.30 0.42
CA ALA A 63 -22.25 4.73 0.22
C ALA A 63 -23.66 5.15 -0.24
N ARG A 64 -24.39 4.27 -0.93
CA ARG A 64 -25.79 4.51 -1.34
C ARG A 64 -26.80 4.26 -0.23
N LEU A 65 -26.49 3.39 0.73
CA LEU A 65 -27.36 3.01 1.85
C LEU A 65 -27.12 3.84 3.12
N LEU A 66 -25.89 4.31 3.33
CA LEU A 66 -25.46 5.07 4.50
C LEU A 66 -25.18 6.53 4.16
N THR A 67 -25.20 7.39 5.18
CA THR A 67 -24.92 8.82 5.03
C THR A 67 -23.40 9.11 5.12
N PRO A 68 -22.93 10.27 4.63
CA PRO A 68 -21.57 10.74 4.90
C PRO A 68 -21.26 10.88 6.40
N ALA A 69 -22.25 11.11 7.25
CA ALA A 69 -22.05 11.17 8.70
C ALA A 69 -21.70 9.80 9.30
N ASP A 70 -22.34 8.71 8.86
CA ASP A 70 -22.02 7.34 9.30
C ASP A 70 -20.56 6.97 8.99
N PHE A 71 -20.12 7.27 7.77
CA PHE A 71 -18.73 7.10 7.36
C PHE A 71 -17.77 7.98 8.16
N GLY A 72 -18.19 9.20 8.52
CA GLY A 72 -17.41 10.10 9.37
C GLY A 72 -17.25 9.59 10.80
N LEU A 73 -18.31 9.09 11.43
CA LEU A 73 -18.24 8.50 12.78
C LEU A 73 -17.28 7.31 12.83
N VAL A 74 -17.34 6.45 11.81
CA VAL A 74 -16.43 5.31 11.68
C VAL A 74 -15.01 5.75 11.34
N ALA A 75 -14.81 6.85 10.59
CA ALA A 75 -13.49 7.42 10.35
C ALA A 75 -12.87 7.95 11.66
N ILE A 76 -13.65 8.61 12.53
CA ILE A 76 -13.20 9.02 13.88
C ILE A 76 -12.76 7.79 14.67
N ALA A 77 -13.62 6.78 14.82
CA ALA A 77 -13.29 5.56 15.56
C ALA A 77 -12.06 4.83 14.97
N SER A 78 -11.96 4.74 13.65
CA SER A 78 -10.83 4.12 12.94
C SER A 78 -9.53 4.92 13.07
N THR A 79 -9.60 6.23 13.34
CA THR A 79 -8.41 7.07 13.61
C THR A 79 -7.76 6.69 14.93
N VAL A 80 -8.58 6.31 15.92
CA VAL A 80 -8.12 6.00 17.28
C VAL A 80 -7.40 4.65 17.34
N LEU A 81 -7.93 3.64 16.66
CA LEU A 81 -7.46 2.25 16.76
C LEU A 81 -5.95 2.05 16.48
N PRO A 82 -5.30 2.64 15.46
CA PRO A 82 -3.87 2.50 15.23
C PRO A 82 -3.00 2.87 16.42
N LEU A 83 -3.35 3.94 17.16
CA LEU A 83 -2.62 4.33 18.36
C LEU A 83 -2.71 3.23 19.42
N VAL A 84 -3.93 2.73 19.65
CA VAL A 84 -4.18 1.73 20.69
C VAL A 84 -3.59 0.37 20.31
N TYR A 85 -3.59 0.00 19.02
CA TYR A 85 -2.89 -1.18 18.52
C TYR A 85 -1.37 -1.07 18.70
N LEU A 86 -0.78 0.09 18.40
CA LEU A 86 0.65 0.35 18.63
C LEU A 86 1.00 0.24 20.12
N LEU A 87 0.12 0.75 21.00
CA LEU A 87 0.27 0.67 22.45
C LEU A 87 0.06 -0.76 23.01
N ALA A 88 -0.73 -1.61 22.35
CA ALA A 88 -0.95 -2.99 22.76
C ALA A 88 0.12 -3.96 22.20
N ASP A 89 0.64 -3.70 21.00
CA ASP A 89 1.74 -4.49 20.43
C ASP A 89 3.09 -4.09 21.02
N MET A 90 3.34 -2.83 21.40
CA MET A 90 4.65 -2.40 21.95
C MET A 90 5.87 -2.88 21.12
N GLY A 91 5.73 -3.04 19.79
CA GLY A 91 6.78 -3.60 18.92
C GLY A 91 7.12 -5.08 19.16
N LEU A 92 6.32 -5.81 19.95
CA LEU A 92 6.51 -7.22 20.30
C LEU A 92 6.45 -8.11 19.06
N THR A 93 5.52 -7.84 18.13
CA THR A 93 5.46 -8.52 16.84
C THR A 93 6.77 -8.39 16.06
N THR A 94 7.38 -7.20 16.05
CA THR A 94 8.65 -6.94 15.35
C THR A 94 9.82 -7.64 16.05
N TYR A 95 9.88 -7.61 17.39
CA TYR A 95 10.88 -8.34 18.17
C TYR A 95 10.84 -9.86 17.91
N LEU A 96 9.64 -10.47 17.94
CA LEU A 96 9.46 -11.91 17.68
C LEU A 96 9.89 -12.32 16.26
N VAL A 97 9.74 -11.43 15.28
CA VAL A 97 10.21 -11.67 13.90
C VAL A 97 11.75 -11.59 13.81
N GLN A 98 12.40 -10.69 14.56
CA GLN A 98 13.83 -10.42 14.45
C GLN A 98 14.73 -11.21 15.42
N ALA A 99 14.23 -11.72 16.55
CA ALA A 99 15.05 -12.39 17.55
C ALA A 99 15.75 -13.65 17.00
N ASP A 100 17.06 -13.83 17.16
CA ASP A 100 17.79 -14.97 16.56
C ASP A 100 17.26 -16.33 17.01
N ARG A 101 16.92 -16.46 18.31
CA ARG A 101 16.33 -17.65 18.91
C ARG A 101 15.02 -17.30 19.60
N LEU A 102 14.01 -18.14 19.39
CA LEU A 102 12.75 -18.10 20.15
C LEU A 102 12.62 -19.37 20.98
N ASP A 103 12.34 -19.21 22.27
CA ASP A 103 11.88 -20.28 23.15
C ASP A 103 10.36 -20.15 23.41
N ALA A 104 9.78 -21.21 23.97
CA ALA A 104 8.35 -21.23 24.32
C ALA A 104 7.99 -20.17 25.38
N ARG A 105 8.96 -19.75 26.20
CA ARG A 105 8.83 -18.71 27.23
C ARG A 105 8.71 -17.32 26.61
N THR A 106 9.57 -16.96 25.66
CA THR A 106 9.55 -15.65 24.98
C THR A 106 8.24 -15.47 24.20
N THR A 107 7.80 -16.50 23.47
CA THR A 107 6.54 -16.46 22.70
C THR A 107 5.30 -16.41 23.60
N ALA A 108 5.28 -17.17 24.71
CA ALA A 108 4.22 -17.07 25.72
C ALA A 108 4.20 -15.72 26.43
N THR A 109 5.36 -15.21 26.84
CA THR A 109 5.51 -13.90 27.49
C THR A 109 4.97 -12.78 26.60
N ALA A 110 5.35 -12.78 25.32
CA ALA A 110 4.86 -11.83 24.33
C ALA A 110 3.33 -11.88 24.20
N PHE A 111 2.76 -13.09 24.07
CA PHE A 111 1.33 -13.29 23.95
C PHE A 111 0.56 -12.82 25.18
N TRP A 112 0.95 -13.25 26.38
CA TRP A 112 0.24 -12.87 27.61
C TRP A 112 0.35 -11.39 27.93
N PHE A 113 1.50 -10.77 27.64
CA PHE A 113 1.66 -9.32 27.75
C PHE A 113 0.74 -8.59 26.76
N SER A 114 0.76 -8.93 25.46
CA SER A 114 -0.13 -8.30 24.48
C SER A 114 -1.60 -8.54 24.79
N ALA A 115 -1.99 -9.73 25.23
CA ALA A 115 -3.37 -10.04 25.61
C ALA A 115 -3.84 -9.18 26.81
N ALA A 116 -3.00 -9.05 27.85
CA ALA A 116 -3.29 -8.21 29.01
C ALA A 116 -3.33 -6.72 28.63
N ALA A 117 -2.35 -6.23 27.88
CA ALA A 117 -2.30 -4.85 27.38
C ALA A 117 -3.53 -4.54 26.51
N GLY A 118 -3.88 -5.43 25.58
CA GLY A 118 -5.04 -5.29 24.71
C GLY A 118 -6.37 -5.32 25.44
N LEU A 119 -6.49 -6.09 26.53
CA LEU A 119 -7.68 -6.08 27.39
C LEU A 119 -7.80 -4.75 28.16
N VAL A 120 -6.71 -4.32 28.82
CA VAL A 120 -6.67 -3.05 29.57
C VAL A 120 -6.92 -1.85 28.66
N LEU A 121 -6.28 -1.81 27.49
CA LEU A 121 -6.43 -0.73 26.51
C LEU A 121 -7.80 -0.74 25.82
N SER A 122 -8.41 -1.91 25.61
CA SER A 122 -9.80 -2.00 25.16
C SER A 122 -10.76 -1.42 26.20
N ALA A 123 -10.63 -1.81 27.47
CA ALA A 123 -11.44 -1.26 28.56
C ALA A 123 -11.23 0.25 28.74
N ALA A 124 -9.98 0.72 28.70
CA ALA A 124 -9.66 2.14 28.74
C ALA A 124 -10.25 2.90 27.55
N LEU A 125 -10.26 2.33 26.34
CA LEU A 125 -10.86 2.95 25.17
C LEU A 125 -12.39 3.07 25.30
N VAL A 126 -13.08 2.09 25.89
CA VAL A 126 -14.52 2.20 26.21
C VAL A 126 -14.77 3.33 27.22
N LEU A 127 -13.99 3.38 28.31
CA LEU A 127 -14.14 4.41 29.35
C LEU A 127 -13.80 5.83 28.87
N LEU A 128 -12.80 5.96 27.99
CA LEU A 128 -12.36 7.24 27.43
C LEU A 128 -13.14 7.64 26.18
N ALA A 129 -14.00 6.79 25.62
CA ALA A 129 -14.76 7.07 24.40
C ALA A 129 -15.55 8.41 24.44
N PRO A 130 -16.22 8.80 25.55
CA PRO A 130 -16.88 10.10 25.65
C PRO A 130 -15.91 11.28 25.61
N ALA A 131 -14.75 11.17 26.28
CA ALA A 131 -13.73 12.21 26.29
C ALA A 131 -13.09 12.38 24.90
N ILE A 132 -12.79 11.27 24.22
CA ILE A 132 -12.27 11.28 22.85
C ILE A 132 -13.31 11.90 21.90
N ALA A 133 -14.57 11.50 21.99
CA ALA A 133 -15.67 12.07 21.21
C ALA A 133 -15.83 13.59 21.38
N ALA A 134 -15.59 14.11 22.60
CA ALA A 134 -15.59 15.54 22.89
C ALA A 134 -14.41 16.30 22.23
N LEU A 135 -13.24 15.68 22.06
CA LEU A 135 -12.12 16.27 21.30
C LEU A 135 -12.52 16.50 19.83
N PHE A 136 -13.13 15.48 19.20
CA PHE A 136 -13.69 15.57 17.85
C PHE A 136 -14.93 16.46 17.74
N GLY A 137 -15.51 16.90 18.86
CA GLY A 137 -16.68 17.79 18.89
C GLY A 137 -18.02 17.10 18.58
N THR A 138 -18.11 15.78 18.75
CA THR A 138 -19.34 15.02 18.42
C THR A 138 -19.59 13.87 19.39
N ALA A 139 -20.59 14.01 20.27
CA ALA A 139 -20.96 12.97 21.23
C ALA A 139 -21.40 11.65 20.54
N ALA A 140 -21.93 11.72 19.31
CA ALA A 140 -22.32 10.55 18.53
C ALA A 140 -21.15 9.61 18.18
N ALA A 141 -19.90 10.08 18.24
CA ALA A 141 -18.74 9.22 18.06
C ALA A 141 -18.45 8.31 19.27
N ALA A 142 -18.87 8.68 20.48
CA ALA A 142 -18.59 7.91 21.70
C ALA A 142 -19.06 6.45 21.63
N PRO A 143 -20.33 6.13 21.29
CA PRO A 143 -20.75 4.74 21.17
C PRO A 143 -20.02 4.01 20.04
N VAL A 144 -19.71 4.67 18.92
CA VAL A 144 -18.99 4.05 17.79
C VAL A 144 -17.54 3.70 18.18
N ILE A 145 -16.86 4.56 18.96
CA ILE A 145 -15.53 4.31 19.52
C ILE A 145 -15.57 3.15 20.54
N ALA A 146 -16.55 3.14 21.44
CA ALA A 146 -16.70 2.07 22.44
C ALA A 146 -16.92 0.70 21.78
N TRP A 147 -17.77 0.63 20.75
CA TRP A 147 -18.03 -0.61 20.02
C TRP A 147 -16.89 -1.08 19.13
N THR A 148 -15.94 -0.23 18.72
CA THR A 148 -14.72 -0.70 18.04
C THR A 148 -13.62 -1.16 19.01
N ALA A 149 -13.70 -0.83 20.30
CA ALA A 149 -12.68 -1.19 21.28
C ALA A 149 -12.34 -2.71 21.37
N PRO A 150 -13.29 -3.66 21.25
CA PRO A 150 -12.98 -5.09 21.20
C PRO A 150 -11.98 -5.48 20.10
N ALA A 151 -11.88 -4.70 19.02
CA ALA A 151 -10.87 -4.91 17.97
C ALA A 151 -9.43 -4.86 18.51
N VAL A 152 -9.17 -4.06 19.56
CA VAL A 152 -7.86 -3.95 20.23
C VAL A 152 -7.47 -5.30 20.84
N LEU A 153 -8.38 -5.91 21.59
CA LEU A 153 -8.15 -7.23 22.20
C LEU A 153 -8.00 -8.32 21.11
N ILE A 154 -8.87 -8.32 20.10
CA ILE A 154 -8.83 -9.28 18.98
C ILE A 154 -7.48 -9.20 18.23
N VAL A 155 -7.01 -7.99 17.91
CA VAL A 155 -5.69 -7.77 17.28
C VAL A 155 -4.56 -8.26 18.18
N SER A 156 -4.62 -7.94 19.47
CA SER A 156 -3.58 -8.32 20.44
C SER A 156 -3.46 -9.84 20.61
N LEU A 157 -4.59 -10.55 20.65
CA LEU A 157 -4.64 -12.02 20.65
C LEU A 157 -4.13 -12.64 19.33
N SER A 158 -4.12 -11.88 18.24
CA SER A 158 -3.58 -12.32 16.93
C SER A 158 -2.09 -12.02 16.75
N ALA A 159 -1.51 -11.12 17.55
CA ALA A 159 -0.17 -10.58 17.36
C ALA A 159 0.93 -11.66 17.31
N THR A 160 1.00 -12.53 18.33
CA THR A 160 2.01 -13.60 18.38
C THR A 160 1.84 -14.63 17.25
N PRO A 161 0.64 -15.18 16.95
CA PRO A 161 0.41 -16.00 15.76
C PRO A 161 0.83 -15.33 14.44
N VAL A 162 0.49 -14.05 14.25
CA VAL A 162 0.89 -13.29 13.04
C VAL A 162 2.41 -13.10 12.99
N ALA A 163 3.07 -12.82 14.11
CA ALA A 163 4.53 -12.71 14.20
C ALA A 163 5.23 -14.03 13.81
N LEU A 164 4.74 -15.16 14.32
CA LEU A 164 5.27 -16.49 13.98
C LEU A 164 5.07 -16.83 12.50
N LEU A 165 3.92 -16.49 11.92
CA LEU A 165 3.67 -16.66 10.47
C LEU A 165 4.57 -15.76 9.61
N ARG A 166 4.83 -14.51 10.03
CA ARG A 166 5.76 -13.58 9.37
C ARG A 166 7.19 -14.11 9.42
N ARG A 167 7.65 -14.54 10.61
CA ARG A 167 8.98 -15.14 10.83
C ARG A 167 9.19 -16.39 9.98
N GLY A 168 8.18 -17.27 9.91
CA GLY A 168 8.19 -18.45 9.05
C GLY A 168 8.00 -18.16 7.55
N MET A 169 7.99 -16.89 7.13
CA MET A 169 7.77 -16.44 5.74
C MET A 169 6.46 -16.98 5.11
N ARG A 170 5.44 -17.29 5.93
CA ARG A 170 4.16 -17.85 5.49
C ARG A 170 3.22 -16.76 4.95
N PHE A 171 3.76 -15.88 4.09
CA PHE A 171 3.05 -14.73 3.51
C PHE A 171 1.76 -15.13 2.78
N ARG A 172 1.72 -16.30 2.12
CA ARG A 172 0.48 -16.83 1.51
C ARG A 172 -0.65 -17.01 2.53
N ALA A 173 -0.34 -17.49 3.75
CA ALA A 173 -1.35 -17.63 4.80
C ALA A 173 -1.84 -16.27 5.28
N LEU A 174 -0.92 -15.32 5.54
CA LEU A 174 -1.24 -13.94 5.93
C LEU A 174 -2.09 -13.21 4.87
N SER A 175 -1.75 -13.32 3.59
CA SER A 175 -2.54 -12.74 2.50
C SER A 175 -3.93 -13.38 2.43
N MET A 176 -4.02 -14.72 2.54
CA MET A 176 -5.32 -15.42 2.48
C MET A 176 -6.22 -15.07 3.67
N GLN A 177 -5.65 -14.94 4.88
CA GLN A 177 -6.36 -14.44 6.07
C GLN A 177 -7.03 -13.11 5.80
N THR A 178 -6.27 -12.12 5.31
CA THR A 178 -6.81 -10.78 5.02
C THR A 178 -7.86 -10.78 3.91
N ALA A 179 -7.71 -11.62 2.87
CA ALA A 179 -8.69 -11.70 1.78
C ALA A 179 -10.01 -12.33 2.22
N VAL A 180 -9.97 -13.45 2.95
CA VAL A 180 -11.16 -14.13 3.49
C VAL A 180 -11.86 -13.23 4.52
N ALA A 181 -11.09 -12.60 5.41
CA ALA A 181 -11.62 -11.64 6.38
C ALA A 181 -12.28 -10.41 5.73
N ALA A 182 -11.67 -9.88 4.66
CA ALA A 182 -12.26 -8.78 3.90
C ALA A 182 -13.59 -9.20 3.25
N ILE A 183 -13.65 -10.36 2.59
CA ILE A 183 -14.88 -10.86 1.94
C ILE A 183 -16.00 -11.09 2.96
N ILE A 184 -15.72 -11.80 4.07
CA ILE A 184 -16.72 -12.07 5.11
C ILE A 184 -17.20 -10.77 5.75
N GLY A 185 -16.28 -9.85 6.08
CA GLY A 185 -16.64 -8.53 6.62
C GLY A 185 -17.47 -7.70 5.64
N GLN A 186 -17.14 -7.71 4.35
CA GLN A 186 -17.90 -7.03 3.28
C GLN A 186 -19.32 -7.58 3.15
N ILE A 187 -19.49 -8.91 3.14
CA ILE A 187 -20.80 -9.56 3.07
C ILE A 187 -21.64 -9.20 4.30
N LEU A 188 -21.06 -9.30 5.51
CA LEU A 188 -21.75 -8.92 6.75
C LEU A 188 -22.18 -7.44 6.74
N ALA A 189 -21.31 -6.54 6.27
CA ALA A 189 -21.62 -5.12 6.13
C ALA A 189 -22.85 -4.90 5.25
N LEU A 190 -22.91 -5.57 4.08
CA LEU A 190 -24.02 -5.43 3.15
C LEU A 190 -25.32 -5.98 3.74
N VAL A 191 -25.29 -7.16 4.34
CA VAL A 191 -26.47 -7.77 5.00
C VAL A 191 -27.04 -6.84 6.07
N LEU A 192 -26.18 -6.29 6.94
CA LEU A 192 -26.61 -5.37 8.00
C LEU A 192 -27.08 -4.02 7.45
N ALA A 193 -26.45 -3.49 6.40
CA ALA A 193 -26.85 -2.24 5.77
C ALA A 193 -28.21 -2.35 5.07
N PHE A 194 -28.48 -3.46 4.36
CA PHE A 194 -29.80 -3.74 3.80
C PHE A 194 -30.86 -3.96 4.88
N GLY A 195 -30.47 -4.48 6.06
CA GLY A 195 -31.31 -4.53 7.26
C GLY A 195 -31.50 -3.19 7.99
N GLY A 196 -31.00 -2.07 7.46
CA GLY A 196 -31.17 -0.73 8.05
C GLY A 196 -30.24 -0.41 9.22
N ALA A 197 -29.18 -1.19 9.46
CA ALA A 197 -28.29 -1.00 10.62
C ALA A 197 -27.40 0.27 10.58
N GLY A 198 -27.40 1.04 9.48
CA GLY A 198 -26.66 2.30 9.35
C GLY A 198 -25.17 2.15 9.69
N VAL A 199 -24.64 3.06 10.51
CA VAL A 199 -23.25 3.03 11.03
C VAL A 199 -22.80 1.67 11.57
N TRP A 200 -23.70 0.87 12.16
CA TRP A 200 -23.35 -0.41 12.76
C TRP A 200 -22.91 -1.46 11.75
N ALA A 201 -23.34 -1.35 10.50
CA ALA A 201 -22.86 -2.22 9.41
C ALA A 201 -21.34 -2.07 9.19
N LEU A 202 -20.82 -0.85 9.27
CA LEU A 202 -19.39 -0.54 9.13
C LEU A 202 -18.58 -0.96 10.37
N VAL A 203 -19.17 -0.84 11.57
CA VAL A 203 -18.53 -1.32 12.81
C VAL A 203 -18.44 -2.85 12.82
N ALA A 204 -19.53 -3.53 12.45
CA ALA A 204 -19.56 -4.99 12.31
C ALA A 204 -18.59 -5.50 11.23
N GLN A 205 -18.48 -4.79 10.09
CA GLN A 205 -17.47 -5.08 9.07
C GLN A 205 -16.05 -5.10 9.65
N LEU A 206 -15.70 -4.07 10.43
CA LEU A 206 -14.39 -3.94 11.07
C LEU A 206 -14.16 -5.09 12.06
N LEU A 207 -15.10 -5.32 13.00
CA LEU A 207 -14.96 -6.36 14.01
C LEU A 207 -14.87 -7.76 13.40
N ALA A 208 -15.72 -8.08 12.42
CA ALA A 208 -15.70 -9.37 11.75
C ALA A 208 -14.40 -9.61 10.98
N MET A 209 -13.86 -8.58 10.31
CA MET A 209 -12.55 -8.69 9.65
C MET A 209 -11.44 -9.02 10.66
N GLN A 210 -11.40 -8.36 11.82
CA GLN A 210 -10.39 -8.65 12.84
C GLN A 210 -10.59 -10.05 13.45
N LEU A 211 -11.84 -10.46 13.70
CA LEU A 211 -12.17 -11.77 14.28
C LEU A 211 -11.80 -12.93 13.34
N VAL A 212 -12.10 -12.81 12.04
CA VAL A 212 -11.71 -13.81 11.03
C VAL A 212 -10.19 -13.87 10.90
N CYS A 213 -9.50 -12.72 10.89
CA CYS A 213 -8.04 -12.68 10.93
C CYS A 213 -7.47 -13.40 12.16
N LEU A 214 -8.02 -13.17 13.36
CA LEU A 214 -7.63 -13.85 14.60
C LEU A 214 -7.77 -15.38 14.47
N VAL A 215 -8.97 -15.86 14.12
CA VAL A 215 -9.27 -17.30 14.01
C VAL A 215 -8.35 -17.98 12.99
N LEU A 216 -8.21 -17.38 11.80
CA LEU A 216 -7.38 -17.95 10.74
C LEU A 216 -5.88 -17.83 11.04
N ALA A 217 -5.43 -16.83 11.80
CA ALA A 217 -4.04 -16.72 12.25
C ALA A 217 -3.68 -17.83 13.24
N TRP A 218 -4.53 -18.10 14.23
CA TRP A 218 -4.35 -19.21 15.18
C TRP A 218 -4.37 -20.57 14.46
N ALA A 219 -5.38 -20.82 13.63
CA ALA A 219 -5.49 -22.05 12.83
C ALA A 219 -4.28 -22.23 11.90
N SER A 220 -3.74 -21.14 11.33
CA SER A 220 -2.56 -21.21 10.47
C SER A 220 -1.27 -21.45 11.27
N ALA A 221 -1.10 -20.80 12.42
CA ALA A 221 0.14 -20.81 13.19
C ALA A 221 0.45 -22.16 13.84
N HIS A 222 -0.57 -22.98 14.15
CA HIS A 222 -0.43 -24.27 14.87
C HIS A 222 0.32 -24.14 16.22
N TRP A 223 0.25 -22.95 16.82
CA TRP A 223 0.90 -22.60 18.07
C TRP A 223 -0.13 -22.45 19.18
N ARG A 224 0.25 -22.77 20.42
CA ARG A 224 -0.55 -22.55 21.63
C ARG A 224 0.31 -21.87 22.70
N PRO A 225 -0.24 -20.90 23.45
CA PRO A 225 0.48 -20.27 24.54
C PRO A 225 0.78 -21.29 25.64
N SER A 226 2.03 -21.32 26.10
CA SER A 226 2.35 -21.86 27.43
C SER A 226 2.10 -20.80 28.49
N PHE A 227 2.12 -21.16 29.77
CA PHE A 227 2.03 -20.21 30.89
C PHE A 227 3.42 -19.74 31.39
N ALA A 228 4.48 -19.94 30.59
CA ALA A 228 5.84 -19.52 30.96
C ALA A 228 6.05 -18.03 30.66
N ILE A 229 5.79 -17.17 31.66
CA ILE A 229 5.96 -15.72 31.59
C ILE A 229 7.30 -15.29 32.22
N SER A 230 8.01 -14.33 31.61
CA SER A 230 9.33 -13.86 32.03
C SER A 230 9.42 -12.34 32.09
N ALA A 231 9.58 -11.79 33.30
CA ALA A 231 9.77 -10.35 33.50
C ALA A 231 11.06 -9.81 32.83
N ALA A 232 12.09 -10.66 32.70
CA ALA A 232 13.32 -10.31 31.99
C ALA A 232 13.08 -10.16 30.48
N ASP A 233 12.27 -11.04 29.89
CA ASP A 233 11.94 -10.98 28.46
C ASP A 233 10.99 -9.79 28.18
N ILE A 234 10.02 -9.48 29.06
CA ILE A 234 9.21 -8.25 28.99
C ILE A 234 10.12 -7.00 28.96
N ARG A 235 11.11 -6.90 29.85
CA ARG A 235 12.01 -5.73 29.93
C ARG A 235 12.87 -5.58 28.67
N ARG A 236 13.39 -6.68 28.12
CA ARG A 236 14.14 -6.69 26.85
C ARG A 236 13.27 -6.24 25.69
N MET A 237 12.05 -6.77 25.61
CA MET A 237 11.09 -6.42 24.58
C MET A 237 10.67 -4.95 24.65
N PHE A 238 10.43 -4.40 25.84
CA PHE A 238 10.09 -2.98 26.03
C PHE A 238 11.20 -2.03 25.58
N GLY A 239 12.47 -2.37 25.84
CA GLY A 239 13.63 -1.58 25.40
C GLY A 239 13.85 -1.57 23.88
N PHE A 240 13.34 -2.58 23.16
CA PHE A 240 13.26 -2.60 21.70
C PHE A 240 12.01 -1.84 21.21
N GLY A 241 10.86 -2.15 21.81
CA GLY A 241 9.54 -1.66 21.46
C GLY A 241 9.36 -0.16 21.51
N SER A 242 9.86 0.48 22.57
CA SER A 242 9.76 1.94 22.76
C SER A 242 10.35 2.75 21.60
N LYS A 243 11.41 2.24 20.96
CA LYS A 243 12.03 2.87 19.78
C LYS A 243 11.12 2.80 18.55
N VAL A 244 10.42 1.67 18.35
CA VAL A 244 9.45 1.50 17.25
C VAL A 244 8.24 2.41 17.49
N VAL A 245 7.66 2.35 18.69
CA VAL A 245 6.51 3.17 19.10
C VAL A 245 6.78 4.67 18.90
N THR A 246 7.98 5.15 19.22
CA THR A 246 8.33 6.57 19.06
C THR A 246 8.27 7.06 17.61
N VAL A 247 8.62 6.21 16.63
CA VAL A 247 8.59 6.55 15.21
C VAL A 247 7.16 6.58 14.68
N ASP A 248 6.37 5.56 15.00
CA ASP A 248 4.99 5.43 14.51
C ASP A 248 4.04 6.46 15.16
N LEU A 249 4.32 6.89 16.39
CA LEU A 249 3.53 7.89 17.13
C LEU A 249 3.46 9.25 16.40
N LEU A 250 4.51 9.65 15.68
CA LEU A 250 4.51 10.89 14.88
C LEU A 250 3.49 10.84 13.73
N ALA A 251 3.47 9.73 12.99
CA ALA A 251 2.56 9.55 11.86
C ALA A 251 1.10 9.43 12.31
N ILE A 252 0.86 8.69 13.41
CA ILE A 252 -0.47 8.55 14.00
C ILE A 252 -0.95 9.88 14.58
N GLY A 253 -0.11 10.60 15.31
CA GLY A 253 -0.43 11.90 15.91
C GLY A 253 -0.85 12.93 14.86
N ARG A 254 -0.18 12.99 13.70
CA ARG A 254 -0.61 13.84 12.58
C ARG A 254 -2.02 13.51 12.11
N LEU A 255 -2.33 12.23 11.85
CA LEU A 255 -3.65 11.80 11.37
C LEU A 255 -4.75 12.09 12.40
N TRP A 256 -4.46 11.97 13.69
CA TRP A 256 -5.36 12.39 14.76
C TRP A 256 -5.68 13.88 14.71
N ILE A 257 -4.66 14.73 14.60
CA ILE A 257 -4.86 16.19 14.52
C ILE A 257 -5.61 16.56 13.25
N GLU A 258 -5.24 16.01 12.09
CA GLU A 258 -5.90 16.25 10.80
C GLU A 258 -7.40 15.92 10.85
N ASN A 259 -7.75 14.72 11.34
CA ASN A 259 -9.14 14.28 11.41
C ASN A 259 -9.94 15.01 12.51
N ALA A 260 -9.32 15.36 13.63
CA ALA A 260 -9.96 16.15 14.69
C ALA A 260 -10.26 17.58 14.22
N VAL A 261 -9.32 18.23 13.54
CA VAL A 261 -9.48 19.57 12.95
C VAL A 261 -10.60 19.57 11.89
N ILE A 262 -10.58 18.61 10.95
CA ILE A 262 -11.64 18.47 9.94
C ILE A 262 -13.01 18.27 10.61
N THR A 263 -13.13 17.36 11.57
CA THR A 263 -14.41 17.07 12.23
C THR A 263 -14.92 18.26 13.02
N ARG A 264 -14.06 18.92 13.81
CA ARG A 264 -14.45 19.98 14.73
C ARG A 264 -14.81 21.29 14.01
N MET A 265 -14.22 21.56 12.84
CA MET A 265 -14.45 22.79 12.08
C MET A 265 -15.42 22.63 10.92
N LEU A 266 -15.52 21.44 10.31
CA LEU A 266 -16.33 21.18 9.11
C LEU A 266 -17.41 20.10 9.32
N GLY A 267 -17.46 19.48 10.50
CA GLY A 267 -18.44 18.47 10.87
C GLY A 267 -18.08 17.04 10.44
N VAL A 268 -18.79 16.09 11.03
CA VAL A 268 -18.60 14.64 10.81
C VAL A 268 -18.80 14.23 9.35
N ALA A 269 -19.83 14.79 8.69
CA ALA A 269 -20.13 14.50 7.29
C ALA A 269 -18.99 14.93 6.35
N ALA A 270 -18.26 16.01 6.66
CA ALA A 270 -17.12 16.46 5.88
C ALA A 270 -15.92 15.50 5.99
N LEU A 271 -15.64 14.97 7.20
CA LEU A 271 -14.64 13.91 7.37
C LEU A 271 -15.03 12.64 6.59
N GLY A 272 -16.30 12.24 6.62
CA GLY A 272 -16.79 11.10 5.85
C GLY A 272 -16.62 11.29 4.33
N ALA A 273 -17.02 12.46 3.81
CA ALA A 273 -16.86 12.83 2.41
C ALA A 273 -15.38 12.84 1.97
N TYR A 274 -14.47 13.37 2.81
CA TYR A 274 -13.03 13.37 2.56
C TYR A 274 -12.45 11.94 2.60
N GLY A 275 -12.82 11.14 3.60
CA GLY A 275 -12.38 9.74 3.73
C GLY A 275 -12.84 8.84 2.58
N VAL A 276 -14.04 9.04 2.04
CA VAL A 276 -14.51 8.31 0.85
C VAL A 276 -13.79 8.77 -0.42
N ALA A 277 -13.48 10.07 -0.56
CA ALA A 277 -12.65 10.57 -1.65
C ALA A 277 -11.23 9.95 -1.63
N GLN A 278 -10.60 9.88 -0.45
CA GLN A 278 -9.32 9.20 -0.25
C GLN A 278 -9.41 7.72 -0.63
N ARG A 279 -10.47 6.99 -0.23
CA ARG A 279 -10.66 5.57 -0.59
C ARG A 279 -10.83 5.36 -2.10
N LEU A 280 -11.58 6.21 -2.80
CA LEU A 280 -11.76 6.13 -4.25
C LEU A 280 -10.43 6.29 -5.00
N VAL A 281 -9.65 7.32 -4.64
CA VAL A 281 -8.33 7.56 -5.25
C VAL A 281 -7.32 6.46 -4.89
N GLN A 282 -7.30 5.99 -3.63
CA GLN A 282 -6.40 4.92 -3.21
C GLN A 282 -6.72 3.60 -3.91
N THR A 283 -8.00 3.26 -4.13
CA THR A 283 -8.39 2.08 -4.92
C THR A 283 -7.85 2.16 -6.35
N ALA A 284 -7.94 3.31 -7.01
CA ALA A 284 -7.37 3.49 -8.35
C ALA A 284 -5.84 3.34 -8.35
N ARG A 285 -5.15 3.85 -7.32
CA ARG A 285 -3.69 3.65 -7.17
C ARG A 285 -3.33 2.17 -6.91
N ASP A 286 -4.10 1.48 -6.08
CA ASP A 286 -3.82 0.08 -5.67
C ASP A 286 -4.07 -0.92 -6.79
N LEU A 287 -5.21 -0.80 -7.49
CA LEU A 287 -5.52 -1.63 -8.66
C LEU A 287 -4.40 -1.48 -9.69
N THR A 288 -3.97 -0.25 -9.95
CA THR A 288 -3.13 0.02 -11.11
C THR A 288 -1.61 0.00 -10.79
N GLY A 289 -1.20 0.13 -9.51
CA GLY A 289 0.21 0.26 -9.09
C GLY A 289 0.79 -0.90 -8.27
N SER A 290 -0.02 -1.82 -7.74
CA SER A 290 0.41 -2.82 -6.73
C SER A 290 1.54 -3.77 -7.16
N ALA A 291 1.75 -3.99 -8.46
CA ALA A 291 2.75 -4.93 -8.97
C ALA A 291 4.18 -4.35 -9.07
N ILE A 292 4.36 -3.03 -9.00
CA ILE A 292 5.62 -2.38 -9.42
C ILE A 292 6.56 -2.11 -8.23
N THR A 293 6.04 -1.59 -7.12
CA THR A 293 6.87 -1.04 -6.03
C THR A 293 7.90 -2.02 -5.43
N PRO A 294 7.54 -3.26 -5.02
CA PRO A 294 8.48 -4.14 -4.29
C PRO A 294 9.69 -4.60 -5.13
N VAL A 295 9.53 -4.68 -6.46
CA VAL A 295 10.58 -5.14 -7.37
C VAL A 295 11.69 -4.10 -7.54
N THR A 296 11.35 -2.80 -7.43
CA THR A 296 12.27 -1.70 -7.70
C THR A 296 13.41 -1.59 -6.69
N THR A 297 13.15 -1.69 -5.39
CA THR A 297 14.18 -1.62 -4.33
C THR A 297 15.29 -2.65 -4.51
N VAL A 298 14.93 -3.90 -4.82
CA VAL A 298 15.89 -5.00 -5.06
C VAL A 298 16.65 -4.80 -6.37
N ALA A 299 15.97 -4.32 -7.42
CA ALA A 299 16.61 -4.02 -8.70
C ALA A 299 17.65 -2.89 -8.56
N PHE A 300 17.31 -1.79 -7.86
CA PHE A 300 18.21 -0.67 -7.62
C PHE A 300 19.42 -1.08 -6.77
N ALA A 301 19.23 -1.87 -5.71
CA ALA A 301 20.33 -2.35 -4.87
C ALA A 301 21.37 -3.17 -5.67
N LYS A 302 20.94 -3.93 -6.69
CA LYS A 302 21.82 -4.73 -7.56
C LYS A 302 22.65 -3.93 -8.56
N VAL A 303 22.22 -2.72 -8.96
CA VAL A 303 22.92 -1.86 -9.93
C VAL A 303 23.38 -0.53 -9.32
N ARG A 304 23.40 -0.45 -7.98
CA ARG A 304 23.67 0.79 -7.20
C ARG A 304 25.02 1.44 -7.54
N ASP A 305 26.00 0.61 -7.91
CA ASP A 305 27.38 1.00 -8.17
C ASP A 305 27.61 1.38 -9.66
N GLU A 306 26.57 1.31 -10.50
CA GLU A 306 26.59 1.58 -11.94
C GLU A 306 25.65 2.75 -12.32
N PRO A 307 26.10 4.03 -12.26
CA PRO A 307 25.21 5.19 -12.26
C PRO A 307 24.27 5.31 -13.47
N GLU A 308 24.77 4.98 -14.67
CA GLU A 308 23.97 5.08 -15.90
C GLU A 308 22.90 3.98 -15.98
N ARG A 309 23.22 2.76 -15.55
CA ARG A 309 22.25 1.65 -15.47
C ARG A 309 21.22 1.89 -14.38
N LEU A 310 21.63 2.47 -13.24
CA LEU A 310 20.72 2.88 -12.18
C LEU A 310 19.75 3.98 -12.66
N LEU A 311 20.26 5.02 -13.34
CA LEU A 311 19.43 6.07 -13.95
C LEU A 311 18.48 5.52 -15.02
N GLY A 312 18.95 4.62 -15.88
CA GLY A 312 18.14 3.93 -16.89
C GLY A 312 17.04 3.07 -16.27
N GLY A 313 17.37 2.31 -15.23
CA GLY A 313 16.41 1.54 -14.43
C GLY A 313 15.37 2.42 -13.74
N TYR A 314 15.79 3.53 -13.15
CA TYR A 314 14.89 4.50 -12.52
C TYR A 314 13.95 5.15 -13.56
N ARG A 315 14.47 5.62 -14.70
CA ARG A 315 13.66 6.15 -15.81
C ARG A 315 12.62 5.13 -16.30
N ARG A 316 13.01 3.85 -16.41
CA ARG A 316 12.12 2.75 -16.80
C ARG A 316 11.03 2.51 -15.75
N ALA A 317 11.39 2.47 -14.46
CA ALA A 317 10.45 2.29 -13.37
C ALA A 317 9.42 3.45 -13.28
N VAL A 318 9.87 4.70 -13.39
CA VAL A 318 8.98 5.87 -13.49
C VAL A 318 8.08 5.75 -14.73
N GLY A 319 8.65 5.46 -15.90
CA GLY A 319 7.89 5.30 -17.14
C GLY A 319 6.76 4.28 -17.02
N LEU A 320 7.05 3.09 -16.51
CA LEU A 320 6.06 2.03 -16.33
C LEU A 320 5.01 2.39 -15.26
N ALA A 321 5.42 2.93 -14.11
CA ALA A 321 4.48 3.28 -13.04
C ALA A 321 3.45 4.33 -13.47
N TYR A 322 3.90 5.40 -14.13
CA TYR A 322 3.02 6.44 -14.66
C TYR A 322 2.24 5.95 -15.88
N GLY A 323 2.91 5.22 -16.78
CA GLY A 323 2.30 4.62 -17.96
C GLY A 323 1.18 3.62 -17.66
N VAL A 324 1.10 3.10 -16.43
CA VAL A 324 0.00 2.24 -15.99
C VAL A 324 -1.00 3.02 -15.13
N VAL A 325 -0.58 3.79 -14.11
CA VAL A 325 -1.49 4.42 -13.13
C VAL A 325 -2.11 5.76 -13.57
N ALA A 326 -1.42 6.57 -14.36
CA ALA A 326 -1.88 7.92 -14.69
C ALA A 326 -3.27 7.98 -15.37
N PRO A 327 -3.68 7.05 -16.26
CA PRO A 327 -5.01 7.06 -16.87
C PRO A 327 -6.15 6.92 -15.85
N GLY A 328 -6.03 6.01 -14.88
CA GLY A 328 -7.06 5.82 -13.85
C GLY A 328 -7.25 7.06 -13.00
N LEU A 329 -6.15 7.74 -12.65
CA LEU A 329 -6.19 9.01 -11.94
C LEU A 329 -6.75 10.16 -12.81
N ALA A 330 -6.46 10.17 -14.12
CA ALA A 330 -7.00 11.18 -15.04
C ALA A 330 -8.52 11.01 -15.24
N VAL A 331 -9.01 9.76 -15.36
CA VAL A 331 -10.47 9.47 -15.40
C VAL A 331 -11.15 9.91 -14.11
N LEU A 332 -10.55 9.70 -12.93
CA LEU A 332 -11.09 10.24 -11.68
C LEU A 332 -11.03 11.77 -11.62
N PHE A 333 -9.93 12.40 -12.05
CA PHE A 333 -9.73 13.85 -12.00
C PHE A 333 -10.70 14.63 -12.89
N VAL A 334 -10.96 14.12 -14.09
CA VAL A 334 -11.93 14.68 -15.03
C VAL A 334 -13.34 14.26 -14.65
N GLY A 335 -13.53 12.96 -14.46
CA GLY A 335 -14.84 12.33 -14.33
C GLY A 335 -15.47 12.41 -12.95
N ALA A 336 -14.80 12.94 -11.91
CA ALA A 336 -15.37 13.03 -10.55
C ALA A 336 -16.83 13.53 -10.48
N PRO A 337 -17.26 14.57 -11.23
CA PRO A 337 -18.64 15.04 -11.23
C PRO A 337 -19.66 14.01 -11.76
N LEU A 338 -19.23 13.05 -12.58
CA LEU A 338 -20.05 11.92 -13.03
C LEU A 338 -19.87 10.72 -12.09
N VAL A 339 -18.63 10.32 -11.82
CA VAL A 339 -18.25 9.13 -11.05
C VAL A 339 -18.84 9.15 -9.65
N VAL A 340 -18.77 10.28 -8.93
CA VAL A 340 -19.22 10.36 -7.54
C VAL A 340 -20.74 10.19 -7.43
N PRO A 341 -21.59 10.97 -8.11
CA PRO A 341 -23.04 10.76 -8.07
C PRO A 341 -23.48 9.41 -8.66
N LEU A 342 -22.84 8.95 -9.73
CA LEU A 342 -23.19 7.70 -10.41
C LEU A 342 -22.88 6.45 -9.57
N LEU A 343 -21.73 6.42 -8.89
CA LEU A 343 -21.34 5.24 -8.10
C LEU A 343 -21.86 5.32 -6.66
N LEU A 344 -21.66 6.47 -5.99
CA LEU A 344 -21.88 6.64 -4.55
C LEU A 344 -23.26 7.23 -4.23
N GLY A 345 -23.84 8.02 -5.13
CA GLY A 345 -25.11 8.72 -4.95
C GLY A 345 -24.95 10.25 -4.77
N PRO A 346 -26.04 11.03 -4.93
CA PRO A 346 -26.00 12.49 -4.93
C PRO A 346 -25.58 13.10 -3.57
N GLN A 347 -25.76 12.40 -2.46
CA GLN A 347 -25.34 12.83 -1.12
C GLN A 347 -23.82 12.98 -0.97
N TRP A 348 -23.03 12.52 -1.94
CA TRP A 348 -21.57 12.60 -1.94
C TRP A 348 -21.00 13.78 -2.76
N GLN A 349 -21.81 14.75 -3.19
CA GLN A 349 -21.31 15.91 -3.96
C GLN A 349 -20.10 16.62 -3.30
N ALA A 350 -20.06 16.72 -1.97
CA ALA A 350 -18.94 17.30 -1.23
C ALA A 350 -17.59 16.56 -1.45
N SER A 351 -17.62 15.29 -1.88
CA SER A 351 -16.43 14.50 -2.23
C SER A 351 -15.87 14.81 -3.63
N ILE A 352 -16.61 15.49 -4.52
CA ILE A 352 -16.18 15.69 -5.93
C ILE A 352 -14.84 16.42 -6.00
N GLU A 353 -14.71 17.61 -5.42
CA GLU A 353 -13.46 18.37 -5.46
C GLU A 353 -12.31 17.70 -4.69
N PRO A 354 -12.51 17.11 -3.49
CA PRO A 354 -11.53 16.24 -2.86
C PRO A 354 -11.05 15.09 -3.76
N VAL A 355 -11.92 14.41 -4.52
CA VAL A 355 -11.50 13.35 -5.45
C VAL A 355 -10.57 13.90 -6.53
N ARG A 356 -10.88 15.09 -7.09
CA ARG A 356 -10.04 15.72 -8.12
C ARG A 356 -8.66 16.08 -7.55
N ALA A 357 -8.63 16.85 -6.47
CA ALA A 357 -7.38 17.29 -5.86
C ALA A 357 -6.53 16.10 -5.38
N LEU A 358 -7.15 15.08 -4.75
CA LEU A 358 -6.45 13.87 -4.32
C LEU A 358 -5.99 13.00 -5.48
N ALA A 359 -6.69 12.94 -6.62
CA ALA A 359 -6.22 12.23 -7.81
C ALA A 359 -4.94 12.87 -8.38
N LEU A 360 -4.87 14.20 -8.41
CA LEU A 360 -3.68 14.96 -8.79
C LEU A 360 -2.54 14.79 -7.76
N ALA A 361 -2.83 14.87 -6.46
CA ALA A 361 -1.85 14.59 -5.41
C ALA A 361 -1.32 13.14 -5.50
N GLY A 362 -2.21 12.19 -5.81
CA GLY A 362 -1.90 10.78 -6.06
C GLY A 362 -0.94 10.59 -7.23
N LEU A 363 -1.09 11.38 -8.30
CA LEU A 363 -0.15 11.41 -9.42
C LEU A 363 1.25 11.81 -8.93
N PHE A 364 1.41 12.86 -8.13
CA PHE A 364 2.71 13.25 -7.60
C PHE A 364 3.29 12.24 -6.60
N ALA A 365 2.41 11.61 -5.79
CA ALA A 365 2.78 10.64 -4.76
C ALA A 365 3.22 9.27 -5.30
N LEU A 366 2.91 8.90 -6.55
CA LEU A 366 3.46 7.69 -7.18
C LEU A 366 5.00 7.73 -7.26
N GLY A 367 5.57 8.92 -7.54
CA GLY A 367 7.01 9.15 -7.50
C GLY A 367 7.60 8.95 -6.13
N ALA A 368 6.90 9.42 -5.09
CA ALA A 368 7.37 9.27 -3.71
C ALA A 368 7.58 7.77 -3.37
N SER A 369 6.72 6.87 -3.86
CA SER A 369 6.89 5.43 -3.68
C SER A 369 8.12 4.85 -4.40
N LEU A 370 8.46 5.34 -5.60
CA LEU A 370 9.66 4.91 -6.34
C LEU A 370 10.94 5.50 -5.73
N ASP A 371 10.89 6.76 -5.32
CA ASP A 371 12.01 7.48 -4.71
C ASP A 371 12.34 6.90 -3.33
N HIS A 372 11.32 6.49 -2.57
CA HIS A 372 11.49 5.70 -1.34
C HIS A 372 12.26 4.40 -1.60
N GLY A 373 11.83 3.61 -2.59
CA GLY A 373 12.51 2.37 -2.99
C GLY A 373 13.96 2.60 -3.45
N LEU A 374 14.21 3.69 -4.18
CA LEU A 374 15.56 4.10 -4.58
C LEU A 374 16.42 4.48 -3.37
N LEU A 375 15.95 5.36 -2.48
CA LEU A 375 16.74 5.78 -1.31
C LEU A 375 17.05 4.63 -0.36
N TYR A 376 16.10 3.69 -0.17
CA TYR A 376 16.33 2.49 0.63
C TYR A 376 17.30 1.52 -0.04
N GLY A 377 17.15 1.26 -1.36
CA GLY A 377 18.07 0.41 -2.12
C GLY A 377 19.51 0.96 -2.17
N MET A 378 19.66 2.29 -2.08
CA MET A 378 20.93 3.01 -2.01
C MET A 378 21.46 3.22 -0.57
N GLY A 379 20.82 2.62 0.45
CA GLY A 379 21.29 2.69 1.83
C GLY A 379 21.17 4.07 2.49
N ARG A 380 20.25 4.93 2.04
CA ARG A 380 20.04 6.30 2.56
C ARG A 380 18.65 6.53 3.19
N PRO A 381 18.16 5.68 4.12
CA PRO A 381 16.85 5.86 4.74
C PRO A 381 16.72 7.16 5.54
N GLY A 382 17.79 7.64 6.19
CA GLY A 382 17.76 8.90 6.96
C GLY A 382 17.41 10.13 6.11
N ALA A 383 17.85 10.17 4.85
CA ALA A 383 17.51 11.25 3.94
C ALA A 383 16.04 11.18 3.46
N TRP A 384 15.47 9.97 3.39
CA TRP A 384 14.03 9.80 3.18
C TRP A 384 13.21 10.25 4.39
N LEU A 385 13.64 9.89 5.61
CA LEU A 385 12.97 10.28 6.85
C LEU A 385 12.91 11.80 7.02
N GLY A 386 14.02 12.51 6.77
CA GLY A 386 14.05 13.98 6.81
C GLY A 386 13.11 14.63 5.78
N TYR A 387 13.09 14.13 4.54
CA TYR A 387 12.14 14.57 3.53
C TYR A 387 10.69 14.30 3.93
N ALA A 388 10.39 13.10 4.42
CA ALA A 388 9.05 12.72 4.85
C ALA A 388 8.56 13.64 5.98
N ALA A 389 9.36 13.83 7.04
CA ALA A 389 9.01 14.72 8.16
C ALA A 389 8.64 16.14 7.71
N VAL A 390 9.39 16.72 6.75
CA VAL A 390 9.07 18.05 6.18
C VAL A 390 7.73 18.04 5.44
N VAL A 391 7.44 17.00 4.65
CA VAL A 391 6.16 16.86 3.93
C VAL A 391 4.97 16.65 4.87
N GLU A 392 5.16 15.86 5.94
CA GLU A 392 4.15 15.63 6.97
C GLU A 392 3.79 16.93 7.70
N VAL A 393 4.80 17.71 8.12
CA VAL A 393 4.61 19.03 8.76
C VAL A 393 3.98 20.03 7.79
N ALA A 394 4.44 20.09 6.54
CA ALA A 394 3.87 20.98 5.52
C ALA A 394 2.40 20.63 5.21
N THR A 395 2.06 19.34 5.21
CA THR A 395 0.67 18.90 5.03
C THR A 395 -0.20 19.30 6.20
N LEU A 396 0.27 19.09 7.44
CA LEU A 396 -0.46 19.49 8.64
C LEU A 396 -0.69 21.02 8.67
N ALA A 397 0.34 21.81 8.34
CA ALA A 397 0.23 23.25 8.21
C ALA A 397 -0.77 23.67 7.13
N ALA A 398 -0.75 23.02 5.96
CA ALA A 398 -1.72 23.27 4.89
C ALA A 398 -3.15 22.97 5.35
N THR A 399 -3.40 21.86 6.06
CA THR A 399 -4.71 21.56 6.65
C THR A 399 -5.15 22.66 7.62
N LEU A 400 -4.30 23.06 8.56
CA LEU A 400 -4.62 24.09 9.56
C LEU A 400 -4.92 25.47 8.93
N LEU A 401 -4.25 25.82 7.83
CA LEU A 401 -4.46 27.09 7.11
C LEU A 401 -5.67 27.08 6.16
N LEU A 402 -6.06 25.89 5.67
CA LEU A 402 -7.08 25.75 4.62
C LEU A 402 -8.40 25.17 5.12
N VAL A 403 -8.45 24.60 6.33
CA VAL A 403 -9.70 24.11 6.93
C VAL A 403 -10.83 25.14 6.99
N PRO A 404 -10.63 26.47 7.21
CA PRO A 404 -11.74 27.43 7.17
C PRO A 404 -12.37 27.59 5.78
N ARG A 405 -11.71 27.11 4.72
CA ARG A 405 -12.19 27.13 3.33
C ARG A 405 -12.78 25.77 2.89
N GLY A 406 -12.99 24.84 3.81
CA GLY A 406 -13.63 23.55 3.55
C GLY A 406 -12.71 22.44 3.01
N ILE A 407 -13.23 21.22 2.93
CA ILE A 407 -12.45 20.01 2.57
C ILE A 407 -11.86 20.06 1.16
N ALA A 408 -12.47 20.79 0.23
CA ALA A 408 -11.92 21.02 -1.10
C ALA A 408 -10.60 21.80 -1.03
N ALA A 409 -10.53 22.84 -0.20
CA ALA A 409 -9.31 23.63 -0.01
C ALA A 409 -8.21 22.82 0.67
N ILE A 410 -8.54 22.00 1.68
CA ILE A 410 -7.58 21.07 2.30
C ILE A 410 -6.99 20.11 1.26
N ALA A 411 -7.84 19.50 0.43
CA ALA A 411 -7.40 18.55 -0.59
C ALA A 411 -6.52 19.20 -1.67
N TRP A 412 -6.86 20.41 -2.13
CA TRP A 412 -6.02 21.19 -3.05
C TRP A 412 -4.72 21.66 -2.39
N GLY A 413 -4.73 21.95 -1.08
CA GLY A 413 -3.55 22.18 -0.28
C GLY A 413 -2.60 20.97 -0.25
N PHE A 414 -3.14 19.76 -0.05
CA PHE A 414 -2.35 18.53 -0.14
C PHE A 414 -1.78 18.30 -1.54
N ALA A 415 -2.53 18.61 -2.60
CA ALA A 415 -2.01 18.56 -3.97
C ALA A 415 -0.86 19.55 -4.20
N ALA A 416 -0.95 20.77 -3.66
CA ALA A 416 0.11 21.78 -3.73
C ALA A 416 1.35 21.37 -2.93
N VAL A 417 1.18 20.82 -1.71
CA VAL A 417 2.29 20.26 -0.91
C VAL A 417 2.94 19.09 -1.64
N ALA A 418 2.17 18.19 -2.24
CA ALA A 418 2.69 17.06 -3.02
C ALA A 418 3.46 17.50 -4.29
N ALA A 419 3.05 18.61 -4.93
CA ALA A 419 3.77 19.22 -6.04
C ALA A 419 5.08 19.88 -5.60
N ALA A 420 5.08 20.68 -4.52
CA ALA A 420 6.29 21.27 -3.96
C ALA A 420 7.29 20.19 -3.50
N ALA A 421 6.76 19.11 -2.89
CA ALA A 421 7.53 17.96 -2.46
C ALA A 421 8.13 17.16 -3.64
N LEU A 422 7.46 17.12 -4.79
CA LEU A 422 8.05 16.57 -6.03
C LEU A 422 9.28 17.37 -6.47
N CYS A 423 9.22 18.71 -6.46
CA CYS A 423 10.37 19.55 -6.77
C CYS A 423 11.54 19.31 -5.78
N GLY A 424 11.23 19.20 -4.48
CA GLY A 424 12.22 18.82 -3.47
C GLY A 424 12.88 17.45 -3.73
N ARG A 425 12.09 16.46 -4.18
CA ARG A 425 12.60 15.12 -4.54
C ARG A 425 13.54 15.13 -5.72
N TRP A 426 13.45 16.05 -6.69
CA TRP A 426 14.40 16.13 -7.81
C TRP A 426 15.84 16.41 -7.35
N PHE A 427 16.02 17.23 -6.32
CA PHE A 427 17.34 17.47 -5.71
C PHE A 427 17.85 16.25 -4.94
N LEU A 428 16.97 15.60 -4.17
CA LEU A 428 17.30 14.43 -3.37
C LEU A 428 17.68 13.22 -4.24
N THR A 429 16.85 12.90 -5.23
CA THR A 429 17.09 11.82 -6.19
C THR A 429 18.28 12.12 -7.11
N GLY A 430 18.46 13.36 -7.57
CA GLY A 430 19.65 13.77 -8.33
C GLY A 430 20.95 13.51 -7.58
N ARG A 431 21.03 13.90 -6.30
CA ARG A 431 22.18 13.61 -5.42
C ARG A 431 22.41 12.11 -5.18
N VAL A 432 21.38 11.28 -5.22
CA VAL A 432 21.48 9.82 -5.08
C VAL A 432 21.94 9.16 -6.39
N LEU A 433 21.37 9.59 -7.52
CA LEU A 433 21.67 9.11 -8.87
C LEU A 433 22.96 9.71 -9.46
N ARG A 434 23.69 10.56 -8.71
CA ARG A 434 24.86 11.31 -9.16
C ARG A 434 24.60 12.12 -10.45
N THR A 435 23.43 12.75 -10.53
CA THR A 435 23.01 13.57 -11.68
C THR A 435 22.42 14.92 -11.25
N GLY A 436 22.38 15.86 -12.18
CA GLY A 436 21.71 17.15 -11.98
C GLY A 436 20.20 17.02 -11.79
N TRP A 437 19.64 17.86 -10.91
CA TRP A 437 18.20 17.90 -10.63
C TRP A 437 17.36 18.15 -11.90
N TRP A 438 17.89 18.92 -12.86
CA TRP A 438 17.26 19.17 -14.16
C TRP A 438 17.10 17.88 -14.98
N ARG A 439 18.10 16.99 -14.95
CA ARG A 439 18.05 15.70 -15.66
C ARG A 439 16.97 14.81 -15.06
N ILE A 440 16.75 14.88 -13.74
CA ILE A 440 15.59 14.25 -13.10
C ILE A 440 14.29 14.92 -13.54
N ALA A 441 14.18 16.25 -13.45
CA ALA A 441 12.98 16.99 -13.86
C ALA A 441 12.53 16.66 -15.31
N THR A 442 13.48 16.45 -16.23
CA THR A 442 13.17 16.01 -17.62
C THR A 442 12.62 14.58 -17.74
N LEU A 443 12.78 13.70 -16.73
CA LEU A 443 12.09 12.41 -16.66
C LEU A 443 10.62 12.56 -16.23
N TRP A 444 10.35 13.62 -15.46
CA TRP A 444 9.07 13.93 -14.83
C TRP A 444 8.15 14.74 -15.74
N LEU A 445 8.71 15.70 -16.49
CA LEU A 445 7.96 16.58 -17.37
C LEU A 445 7.08 15.84 -18.41
N PRO A 446 7.54 14.78 -19.11
CA PRO A 446 6.70 13.99 -20.02
C PRO A 446 5.47 13.38 -19.34
N GLN A 447 5.57 12.99 -18.06
CA GLN A 447 4.44 12.40 -17.31
C GLN A 447 3.39 13.45 -16.98
N ILE A 448 3.83 14.63 -16.54
CA ILE A 448 2.97 15.76 -16.19
C ILE A 448 2.26 16.27 -17.45
N LEU A 449 2.99 16.40 -18.58
CA LEU A 449 2.42 16.77 -19.86
C LEU A 449 1.44 15.72 -20.40
N ALA A 450 1.76 14.42 -20.28
CA ALA A 450 0.82 13.35 -20.65
C ALA A 450 -0.46 13.40 -19.80
N PHE A 451 -0.35 13.63 -18.48
CA PHE A 451 -1.51 13.77 -17.60
C PHE A 451 -2.33 15.02 -17.90
N ALA A 452 -1.69 16.15 -18.18
CA ALA A 452 -2.36 17.38 -18.59
C ALA A 452 -3.09 17.19 -19.94
N LEU A 453 -2.47 16.52 -20.92
CA LEU A 453 -3.08 16.19 -22.21
C LEU A 453 -4.29 15.26 -22.03
N MET A 454 -4.13 14.16 -21.29
CA MET A 454 -5.23 13.23 -20.95
C MET A 454 -6.38 13.97 -20.28
N SER A 455 -6.09 14.82 -19.30
CA SER A 455 -7.11 15.58 -18.57
C SER A 455 -7.79 16.62 -19.44
N GLY A 456 -7.05 17.35 -20.28
CA GLY A 456 -7.59 18.35 -21.20
C GLY A 456 -8.51 17.73 -22.26
N VAL A 457 -8.09 16.62 -22.88
CA VAL A 457 -8.94 15.86 -23.82
C VAL A 457 -10.16 15.29 -23.10
N GLY A 458 -9.99 14.76 -21.88
CA GLY A 458 -11.10 14.31 -21.04
C GLY A 458 -12.10 15.41 -20.72
N PHE A 459 -11.65 16.62 -20.36
CA PHE A 459 -12.53 17.76 -20.10
C PHE A 459 -13.26 18.24 -21.36
N ALA A 460 -12.58 18.28 -22.51
CA ALA A 460 -13.24 18.61 -23.78
C ALA A 460 -14.39 17.64 -24.07
N VAL A 461 -14.17 16.33 -23.94
CA VAL A 461 -15.22 15.32 -24.11
C VAL A 461 -16.31 15.43 -23.03
N LEU A 462 -15.95 15.67 -21.77
CA LEU A 462 -16.94 15.86 -20.69
C LEU A 462 -17.89 17.05 -20.98
N LEU A 463 -17.35 18.17 -21.45
CA LEU A 463 -18.13 19.36 -21.81
C LEU A 463 -19.01 19.09 -23.05
N SER A 464 -18.46 18.43 -24.08
CA SER A 464 -19.22 18.05 -25.28
C SER A 464 -20.28 16.96 -25.05
N THR A 465 -20.22 16.23 -23.93
CA THR A 465 -21.14 15.10 -23.62
C THR A 465 -22.10 15.40 -22.46
N VAL A 466 -22.19 16.66 -22.00
CA VAL A 466 -23.02 17.04 -20.84
C VAL A 466 -24.52 16.77 -21.02
N GLN A 467 -24.99 16.66 -22.27
CA GLN A 467 -26.37 16.31 -22.62
C GLN A 467 -26.63 14.79 -22.72
N LEU A 468 -25.58 13.96 -22.71
CA LEU A 468 -25.70 12.51 -22.79
C LEU A 468 -25.96 11.88 -21.41
N PRO A 469 -26.50 10.65 -21.35
CA PRO A 469 -26.62 9.92 -20.10
C PRO A 469 -25.25 9.81 -19.38
N PRO A 470 -25.17 10.00 -18.05
CA PRO A 470 -23.90 10.05 -17.31
C PRO A 470 -22.98 8.84 -17.52
N LEU A 471 -23.56 7.64 -17.74
CA LEU A 471 -22.82 6.42 -18.08
C LEU A 471 -22.12 6.52 -19.46
N VAL A 472 -22.80 7.07 -20.46
CA VAL A 472 -22.28 7.26 -21.81
C VAL A 472 -21.21 8.34 -21.82
N ALA A 473 -21.48 9.48 -21.17
CA ALA A 473 -20.49 10.55 -20.99
C ALA A 473 -19.22 10.05 -20.29
N LEU A 474 -19.36 9.29 -19.19
CA LEU A 474 -18.21 8.71 -18.48
C LEU A 474 -17.44 7.68 -19.32
N ALA A 475 -18.14 6.82 -20.08
CA ALA A 475 -17.50 5.87 -20.99
C ALA A 475 -16.71 6.57 -22.10
N LEU A 476 -17.26 7.65 -22.67
CA LEU A 476 -16.58 8.47 -23.68
C LEU A 476 -15.37 9.21 -23.08
N VAL A 477 -15.49 9.77 -21.87
CA VAL A 477 -14.35 10.36 -21.15
C VAL A 477 -13.26 9.32 -20.89
N ALA A 478 -13.60 8.11 -20.44
CA ALA A 478 -12.63 7.04 -20.22
C ALA A 478 -11.95 6.59 -21.52
N LEU A 479 -12.71 6.46 -22.62
CA LEU A 479 -12.17 6.13 -23.94
C LEU A 479 -11.25 7.24 -24.47
N ALA A 480 -11.62 8.50 -24.30
CA ALA A 480 -10.84 9.65 -24.74
C ALA A 480 -9.55 9.81 -23.92
N VAL A 481 -9.61 9.65 -22.59
CA VAL A 481 -8.43 9.64 -21.70
C VAL A 481 -7.49 8.49 -22.07
N THR A 482 -7.99 7.28 -22.31
CA THR A 482 -7.14 6.12 -22.68
C THR A 482 -6.57 6.23 -24.10
N GLY A 483 -7.30 6.83 -25.04
CA GLY A 483 -6.81 7.18 -26.38
C GLY A 483 -5.69 8.23 -26.32
N ALA A 484 -5.94 9.34 -25.61
CA ALA A 484 -4.94 10.38 -25.36
C ALA A 484 -3.71 9.84 -24.62
N HIS A 485 -3.89 8.89 -23.70
CA HIS A 485 -2.79 8.18 -23.04
C HIS A 485 -1.93 7.39 -24.03
N ALA A 486 -2.56 6.58 -24.88
CA ALA A 486 -1.85 5.77 -25.87
C ALA A 486 -1.08 6.64 -26.88
N ALA A 487 -1.65 7.78 -27.28
CA ALA A 487 -0.97 8.78 -28.10
C ALA A 487 0.19 9.45 -27.33
N GLY A 488 -0.05 9.92 -26.10
CA GLY A 488 0.96 10.55 -25.25
C GLY A 488 2.15 9.64 -24.94
N LEU A 489 1.90 8.36 -24.64
CA LEU A 489 2.95 7.36 -24.47
C LEU A 489 3.76 7.12 -25.76
N ARG A 490 3.12 7.12 -26.94
CA ARG A 490 3.83 6.95 -28.22
C ARG A 490 4.69 8.15 -28.57
N LEU A 491 4.19 9.37 -28.33
CA LEU A 491 4.86 10.63 -28.70
C LEU A 491 5.92 11.05 -27.68
N LEU A 492 5.55 11.12 -26.39
CA LEU A 492 6.41 11.62 -25.32
C LEU A 492 7.28 10.53 -24.69
N MET A 493 6.90 9.25 -24.83
CA MET A 493 7.59 8.11 -24.19
C MET A 493 7.83 6.87 -25.09
N PRO A 494 8.41 7.00 -26.31
CA PRO A 494 8.61 5.88 -27.23
C PRO A 494 9.28 4.60 -26.66
N PRO A 495 10.21 4.64 -25.69
CA PRO A 495 10.75 3.42 -25.08
C PRO A 495 9.71 2.69 -24.21
N THR A 496 8.98 3.42 -23.38
CA THR A 496 7.98 2.86 -22.45
C THR A 496 6.77 2.32 -23.19
N SER A 497 6.31 3.00 -24.25
CA SER A 497 5.20 2.50 -25.07
C SER A 497 5.55 1.17 -25.75
N ARG A 498 6.76 1.04 -26.34
CA ARG A 498 7.26 -0.22 -26.91
C ARG A 498 7.34 -1.34 -25.88
N GLU A 499 7.78 -1.04 -24.65
CA GLU A 499 7.88 -2.03 -23.59
C GLU A 499 6.50 -2.52 -23.12
N LEU A 500 5.56 -1.61 -22.85
CA LEU A 500 4.18 -1.94 -22.48
C LEU A 500 3.49 -2.75 -23.59
N TRP A 501 3.68 -2.37 -24.86
CA TRP A 501 3.15 -3.12 -26.00
C TRP A 501 3.79 -4.51 -26.11
N GLY A 502 5.10 -4.63 -25.85
CA GLY A 502 5.80 -5.91 -25.78
C GLY A 502 5.14 -6.86 -24.77
N PHE A 503 4.88 -6.40 -23.54
CA PHE A 503 4.18 -7.20 -22.52
C PHE A 503 2.77 -7.65 -22.96
N VAL A 504 2.00 -6.79 -23.61
CA VAL A 504 0.65 -7.12 -24.10
C VAL A 504 0.72 -8.17 -25.23
N VAL A 505 1.60 -7.96 -26.21
CA VAL A 505 1.77 -8.85 -27.36
C VAL A 505 2.29 -10.22 -26.92
N ASP A 506 3.27 -10.28 -26.01
CA ASP A 506 3.79 -11.54 -25.47
C ASP A 506 2.72 -12.31 -24.71
N ARG A 507 1.87 -11.63 -23.92
CA ARG A 507 0.77 -12.27 -23.21
C ARG A 507 -0.29 -12.82 -24.17
N ALA A 508 -0.63 -12.08 -25.23
CA ALA A 508 -1.54 -12.53 -26.28
C ALA A 508 -0.99 -13.73 -27.06
N ARG A 509 0.31 -13.74 -27.38
CA ARG A 509 1.00 -14.86 -28.05
C ARG A 509 1.05 -16.12 -27.18
N ARG A 510 1.32 -15.98 -25.88
CA ARG A 510 1.32 -17.10 -24.92
C ARG A 510 -0.09 -17.68 -24.75
N GLY A 511 -1.12 -16.84 -24.67
CA GLY A 511 -2.52 -17.29 -24.60
C GLY A 511 -2.98 -18.11 -25.82
N ARG A 512 -2.49 -17.78 -27.03
CA ARG A 512 -2.76 -18.57 -28.25
C ARG A 512 -2.01 -19.90 -28.32
N ARG A 513 -0.89 -20.06 -27.60
CA ARG A 513 -0.13 -21.33 -27.53
C ARG A 513 -0.67 -22.31 -26.47
N SER A 514 -1.61 -21.88 -25.62
CA SER A 514 -2.27 -22.72 -24.62
C SER A 514 -3.64 -23.27 -25.06
N SER A 515 -4.09 -22.98 -26.27
CA SER A 515 -5.24 -23.65 -26.88
C SER A 515 -4.81 -25.05 -27.33
N PRO A 516 -5.40 -26.15 -26.84
CA PRO A 516 -5.08 -27.48 -27.35
C PRO A 516 -5.57 -27.61 -28.79
N THR A 517 -4.64 -27.75 -29.74
CA THR A 517 -4.95 -28.05 -31.14
C THR A 517 -5.46 -29.49 -31.25
N ALA A 518 -6.78 -29.63 -31.27
CA ALA A 518 -7.45 -30.88 -31.62
C ALA A 518 -7.34 -31.13 -33.14
N SER A 519 -6.23 -31.74 -33.59
CA SER A 519 -6.10 -32.41 -34.90
C SER A 519 -4.74 -33.11 -35.00
N GLY A 520 -4.72 -34.44 -35.17
CA GLY A 520 -3.48 -35.22 -35.24
C GLY A 520 -3.73 -36.73 -35.31
N THR A 521 -4.32 -37.19 -36.41
CA THR A 521 -4.80 -38.56 -36.65
C THR A 521 -3.74 -39.54 -37.19
N ARG A 522 -4.03 -40.85 -37.00
CA ARG A 522 -3.64 -42.06 -37.80
C ARG A 522 -2.46 -42.93 -37.34
N GLY A 523 -2.66 -44.24 -37.55
CA GLY A 523 -1.67 -45.33 -37.53
C GLY A 523 -1.51 -45.96 -36.14
N GLY A 524 -1.65 -47.27 -35.92
CA GLY A 524 -1.93 -48.38 -36.84
C GLY A 524 -0.98 -49.55 -36.57
N GLU A 525 -1.52 -50.77 -36.50
CA GLU A 525 -0.82 -52.07 -36.39
C GLU A 525 -0.12 -52.36 -35.03
N GLY A 526 -0.32 -53.58 -34.51
CA GLY A 526 0.16 -54.06 -33.21
C GLY A 526 -0.90 -54.85 -32.45
#